data_AF-A0A1C0ZW59-F1
#
_entry.id   AF-A0A1C0ZW59-F1
#
_cell.length_a   1.000
_cell.length_b   1.000
_cell.length_c   1.000
_cell.angle_alpha   90.00
_cell.angle_beta   90.00
_cell.angle_gamma   90.00
#
_symmetry.space_group_name_H-M   'P 1'
#
loop_
_entity.id
_entity.type
_entity.pdbx_description
1 polymer ?
#
loop_
_entity_poly.entity_id
_entity_poly.type
_entity_poly.pdbx_seq_one_letter_code
_entity_poly.pdbx_strand_id
1 'polypeptide(L)'
;MSLSSIDFLSVVRSCIPQEAEIVVLQQQGDPAAILYADVDGDGFPEITALYRYLGNQYLFSLKEYSGNWFPIGSASTGKQLAVRDFAAAPVSRKEGWDVLIGWQKTDEPAAELDIIQWTQNGFQRVIPPGTTYSHLEIEDMPTRNGQDGLCEIALWVQEQGQAFRVETYRWEPHRLVPTTDVHAYYFQKVARYYEDLTRDQPNEPLYRSYLEDAQRRAGGS
;
A
#
# COMPACT_ATOMS: atom_id res chain seq x y z
N MET A 1 30.15 -14.84 11.72
CA MET A 1 29.01 -15.73 11.43
C MET A 1 28.33 -15.19 10.18
N SER A 2 28.20 -16.01 9.14
CA SER A 2 27.52 -15.63 7.90
C SER A 2 26.03 -15.49 8.21
N LEU A 3 25.47 -14.28 8.12
CA LEU A 3 24.04 -14.06 8.11
C LEU A 3 23.49 -14.77 6.87
N SER A 4 22.96 -15.99 7.03
CA SER A 4 22.14 -16.59 5.99
C SER A 4 20.98 -15.64 5.73
N SER A 5 20.88 -15.11 4.51
CA SER A 5 19.70 -14.36 4.08
C SER A 5 18.46 -15.19 4.40
N ILE A 6 17.52 -14.62 5.16
CA ILE A 6 16.26 -15.31 5.50
C ILE A 6 15.51 -15.55 4.19
N ASP A 7 15.19 -16.80 3.90
CA ASP A 7 14.29 -17.16 2.81
C ASP A 7 12.85 -17.09 3.32
N PHE A 8 12.25 -15.90 3.20
CA PHE A 8 10.87 -15.66 3.64
C PHE A 8 9.86 -16.59 2.97
N LEU A 9 10.10 -16.99 1.71
CA LEU A 9 9.22 -17.89 0.99
C LEU A 9 9.19 -19.27 1.67
N SER A 10 10.37 -19.82 1.98
CA SER A 10 10.49 -21.10 2.69
C SER A 10 9.89 -21.05 4.09
N VAL A 11 10.11 -19.95 4.83
CA VAL A 11 9.52 -19.75 6.16
C VAL A 11 7.99 -19.77 6.08
N VAL A 12 7.40 -18.97 5.20
CA VAL A 12 5.95 -18.93 5.01
C VAL A 12 5.41 -20.31 4.61
N ARG A 13 6.06 -20.98 3.64
CA ARG A 13 5.64 -22.33 3.18
C ARG A 13 5.63 -23.35 4.30
N SER A 14 6.54 -23.24 5.27
CA SER A 14 6.57 -24.15 6.43
C SER A 14 5.45 -23.92 7.45
N CYS A 15 4.79 -22.77 7.40
CA CYS A 15 3.79 -22.36 8.40
C CYS A 15 2.34 -22.34 7.86
N ILE A 16 2.13 -22.55 6.57
CA ILE A 16 0.79 -22.66 5.95
C ILE A 16 0.45 -24.13 5.63
N PRO A 17 -0.83 -24.47 5.40
CA PRO A 17 -1.20 -25.82 4.98
C PRO A 17 -0.45 -26.29 3.73
N GLN A 18 -0.17 -27.58 3.62
CA GLN A 18 0.64 -28.14 2.53
C GLN A 18 0.04 -27.86 1.14
N GLU A 19 -1.28 -27.90 1.03
CA GLU A 19 -2.04 -27.64 -0.19
C GLU A 19 -2.37 -26.15 -0.38
N ALA A 20 -1.93 -25.27 0.53
CA ALA A 20 -2.12 -23.85 0.38
C ALA A 20 -1.15 -23.26 -0.65
N GLU A 21 -1.54 -22.14 -1.25
CA GLU A 21 -0.73 -21.42 -2.23
C GLU A 21 -0.47 -20.00 -1.73
N ILE A 22 0.79 -19.56 -1.74
CA ILE A 22 1.11 -18.16 -1.46
C ILE A 22 0.57 -17.31 -2.59
N VAL A 23 -0.14 -16.24 -2.26
CA VAL A 23 -0.67 -15.28 -3.24
C VAL A 23 0.50 -14.53 -3.86
N VAL A 24 0.42 -14.32 -5.17
CA VAL A 24 1.34 -13.45 -5.92
C VAL A 24 0.63 -12.16 -6.31
N LEU A 25 1.38 -11.07 -6.36
CA LEU A 25 0.86 -9.77 -6.78
C LEU A 25 0.71 -9.72 -8.30
N GLN A 26 -0.33 -9.03 -8.79
CA GLN A 26 -0.49 -8.72 -10.21
C GLN A 26 0.40 -7.54 -10.63
N GLN A 27 1.71 -7.77 -10.54
CA GLN A 27 2.76 -6.83 -10.90
C GLN A 27 3.82 -7.56 -11.73
N GLN A 28 4.70 -6.81 -12.38
CA GLN A 28 5.77 -7.41 -13.18
C GLN A 28 6.63 -8.35 -12.32
N GLY A 29 6.74 -9.61 -12.75
CA GLY A 29 7.51 -10.65 -12.06
C GLY A 29 6.75 -11.41 -10.99
N ASP A 30 5.44 -11.17 -10.85
CA ASP A 30 4.52 -11.88 -9.95
C ASP A 30 5.09 -12.11 -8.54
N PRO A 31 5.55 -11.05 -7.85
CA PRO A 31 6.20 -11.21 -6.55
C PRO A 31 5.23 -11.82 -5.54
N ALA A 32 5.76 -12.67 -4.65
CA ALA A 32 4.96 -13.24 -3.56
C ALA A 32 4.47 -12.11 -2.63
N ALA A 33 3.20 -12.18 -2.23
CA ALA A 33 2.58 -11.26 -1.29
C ALA A 33 3.07 -11.55 0.14
N ILE A 34 4.32 -11.19 0.39
CA ILE A 34 5.03 -11.37 1.67
C ILE A 34 5.68 -10.03 2.03
N LEU A 35 5.49 -9.61 3.27
CA LEU A 35 6.03 -8.40 3.86
C LEU A 35 6.84 -8.73 5.11
N TYR A 36 7.82 -7.89 5.40
CA TYR A 36 8.60 -7.95 6.63
C TYR A 36 8.56 -6.57 7.31
N ALA A 37 7.72 -6.43 8.33
CA ALA A 37 7.42 -5.15 8.98
C ALA A 37 6.93 -5.36 10.41
N ASP A 38 7.17 -4.38 11.28
CA ASP A 38 6.66 -4.34 12.66
C ASP A 38 5.16 -4.01 12.62
N VAL A 39 4.31 -5.02 12.44
CA VAL A 39 2.86 -4.82 12.29
C VAL A 39 2.14 -4.79 13.64
N ASP A 40 2.70 -5.45 14.66
CA ASP A 40 2.13 -5.48 16.00
C ASP A 40 2.63 -4.37 16.93
N GLY A 41 3.69 -3.65 16.55
CA GLY A 41 4.17 -2.43 17.20
C GLY A 41 5.10 -2.67 18.37
N ASP A 42 5.71 -3.85 18.50
CA ASP A 42 6.67 -4.13 19.57
C ASP A 42 8.13 -3.79 19.19
N GLY A 43 8.35 -3.24 18.00
CA GLY A 43 9.66 -2.84 17.49
C GLY A 43 10.43 -3.97 16.79
N PHE A 44 9.87 -5.18 16.74
CA PHE A 44 10.43 -6.30 15.99
C PHE A 44 9.55 -6.64 14.79
N PRO A 45 10.10 -6.75 13.58
CA PRO A 45 9.31 -7.04 12.39
C PRO A 45 8.78 -8.49 12.36
N GLU A 46 7.51 -8.63 11.99
CA GLU A 46 6.84 -9.88 11.63
C GLU A 46 6.99 -10.16 10.13
N ILE A 47 6.81 -11.43 9.76
CA ILE A 47 6.51 -11.80 8.38
C ILE A 47 4.99 -11.83 8.23
N THR A 48 4.43 -10.97 7.39
CA THR A 48 3.00 -10.96 7.05
C THR A 48 2.82 -11.37 5.61
N ALA A 49 1.88 -12.26 5.33
CA ALA A 49 1.66 -12.73 3.96
C ALA A 49 0.21 -13.10 3.67
N LEU A 50 -0.08 -13.27 2.38
CA LEU A 50 -1.36 -13.76 1.88
C LEU A 50 -1.21 -15.17 1.31
N TYR A 51 -2.12 -16.07 1.67
CA TYR A 51 -2.22 -17.39 1.04
C TYR A 51 -3.66 -17.76 0.70
N ARG A 52 -3.83 -18.71 -0.22
CA ARG A 52 -5.10 -19.33 -0.57
C ARG A 52 -5.13 -20.76 -0.09
N TYR A 53 -6.26 -21.16 0.46
CA TYR A 53 -6.51 -22.54 0.91
C TYR A 53 -8.00 -22.84 0.84
N LEU A 54 -8.36 -23.98 0.23
CA LEU A 54 -9.75 -24.44 0.07
C LEU A 54 -10.70 -23.34 -0.46
N GLY A 55 -10.25 -22.61 -1.49
CA GLY A 55 -11.04 -21.55 -2.13
C GLY A 55 -11.17 -20.26 -1.32
N ASN A 56 -10.52 -20.13 -0.16
CA ASN A 56 -10.50 -18.90 0.63
C ASN A 56 -9.12 -18.26 0.58
N GLN A 57 -9.06 -16.94 0.74
CA GLN A 57 -7.82 -16.19 0.85
C GLN A 57 -7.65 -15.65 2.27
N TYR A 58 -6.48 -15.82 2.85
CA TYR A 58 -6.16 -15.53 4.23
C TYR A 58 -5.00 -14.55 4.33
N LEU A 59 -5.10 -13.61 5.26
CA LEU A 59 -4.00 -12.80 5.76
C LEU A 59 -3.48 -13.45 7.03
N PHE A 60 -2.17 -13.64 7.14
CA PHE A 60 -1.54 -14.24 8.31
C PHE A 60 -0.21 -13.58 8.62
N SER A 61 0.19 -13.64 9.89
CA SER A 61 1.48 -13.13 10.38
C SER A 61 2.23 -14.20 11.16
N LEU A 62 3.55 -14.17 11.04
CA LEU A 62 4.50 -14.98 11.78
C LEU A 62 5.42 -14.07 12.60
N LYS A 63 5.77 -14.50 13.80
CA LYS A 63 6.72 -13.82 14.67
C LYS A 63 7.90 -14.72 15.00
N GLU A 64 9.07 -14.11 15.09
CA GLU A 64 10.29 -14.80 15.48
C GLU A 64 10.31 -14.95 17.00
N TYR A 65 10.56 -16.17 17.45
CA TYR A 65 10.88 -16.46 18.84
C TYR A 65 12.09 -17.40 18.87
N SER A 66 13.22 -16.89 19.34
CA SER A 66 14.43 -17.69 19.58
C SER A 66 14.91 -18.45 18.34
N GLY A 67 14.98 -17.77 17.20
CA GLY A 67 15.43 -18.30 15.91
C GLY A 67 14.37 -19.06 15.11
N ASN A 68 13.14 -19.19 15.62
CA ASN A 68 12.08 -19.95 14.97
C ASN A 68 10.86 -19.06 14.70
N TRP A 69 10.17 -19.31 13.60
CA TRP A 69 8.98 -18.56 13.19
C TRP A 69 7.71 -19.28 13.58
N PHE A 70 6.80 -18.56 14.25
CA PHE A 70 5.53 -19.12 14.70
C PHE A 70 4.36 -18.25 14.23
N PRO A 71 3.25 -18.87 13.78
CA PRO A 71 2.03 -18.13 13.48
C PRO A 71 1.51 -17.42 14.72
N ILE A 72 1.29 -16.11 14.61
CA ILE A 72 0.64 -15.30 15.66
C ILE A 72 -0.83 -15.03 15.34
N GLY A 73 -1.25 -15.19 14.08
CA GLY A 73 -2.65 -15.33 13.71
C GLY A 73 -2.89 -15.35 12.22
N SER A 74 -4.12 -15.68 11.86
CA SER A 74 -4.62 -15.77 10.49
C SER A 74 -6.09 -15.40 10.47
N ALA A 75 -6.52 -14.66 9.45
CA ALA A 75 -7.90 -14.28 9.23
C ALA A 75 -8.27 -14.45 7.75
N SER A 76 -9.48 -14.96 7.49
CA SER A 76 -10.03 -14.91 6.14
C SER A 76 -10.24 -13.45 5.74
N THR A 77 -9.76 -13.10 4.56
CA THR A 77 -9.92 -11.75 3.99
C THR A 77 -11.36 -11.49 3.52
N GLY A 78 -12.17 -12.54 3.37
CA GLY A 78 -13.52 -12.46 2.79
C GLY A 78 -13.54 -12.06 1.30
N LYS A 79 -12.37 -11.88 0.67
CA LYS A 79 -12.21 -11.46 -0.72
C LYS A 79 -11.42 -12.52 -1.49
N GLN A 80 -12.01 -13.04 -2.57
CA GLN A 80 -11.32 -13.91 -3.53
C GLN A 80 -10.88 -13.10 -4.75
N LEU A 81 -10.28 -11.94 -4.51
CA LEU A 81 -9.82 -11.02 -5.54
C LEU A 81 -8.32 -11.18 -5.77
N ALA A 82 -7.87 -10.75 -6.94
CA ALA A 82 -6.44 -10.60 -7.17
C ALA A 82 -5.89 -9.47 -6.28
N VAL A 83 -4.58 -9.52 -6.01
CA VAL A 83 -3.91 -8.53 -5.17
C VAL A 83 -2.97 -7.75 -6.07
N ARG A 84 -3.19 -6.45 -6.21
CA ARG A 84 -2.31 -5.56 -6.97
C ARG A 84 -1.17 -5.06 -6.11
N ASP A 85 -1.49 -4.60 -4.91
CA ASP A 85 -0.55 -3.99 -4.00
C ASP A 85 -0.64 -4.67 -2.64
N PHE A 86 0.52 -4.89 -2.02
CA PHE A 86 0.62 -5.41 -0.66
C PHE A 86 1.81 -4.71 -0.01
N ALA A 87 1.53 -3.84 0.96
CA ALA A 87 2.52 -2.99 1.59
C ALA A 87 2.26 -2.87 3.09
N ALA A 88 3.26 -2.45 3.85
CA ALA A 88 3.12 -2.09 5.25
C ALA A 88 3.72 -0.70 5.49
N ALA A 89 3.01 0.14 6.25
CA ALA A 89 3.47 1.49 6.59
C ALA A 89 2.74 2.05 7.83
N PRO A 90 3.36 2.95 8.60
CA PRO A 90 2.71 3.62 9.73
C PRO A 90 1.73 4.70 9.24
N VAL A 91 0.52 4.32 8.82
CA VAL A 91 -0.47 5.27 8.25
C VAL A 91 -1.37 5.86 9.34
N SER A 92 -1.89 4.98 10.19
CA SER A 92 -2.93 5.31 11.17
C SER A 92 -2.40 5.47 12.60
N ARG A 93 -1.21 4.95 12.89
CA ARG A 93 -0.51 5.02 14.18
C ARG A 93 1.00 4.91 13.97
N LYS A 94 1.76 5.40 14.96
CA LYS A 94 3.23 5.34 14.95
C LYS A 94 3.74 4.00 15.50
N GLU A 95 3.02 3.46 16.48
CA GLU A 95 3.32 2.19 17.12
C GLU A 95 2.76 1.03 16.29
N GLY A 96 3.61 0.47 15.44
CA GLY A 96 3.26 -0.63 14.54
C GLY A 96 2.65 -0.14 13.22
N TRP A 97 2.86 -0.94 12.18
CA TRP A 97 2.52 -0.60 10.82
C TRP A 97 1.15 -1.17 10.45
N ASP A 98 0.46 -0.46 9.57
CA ASP A 98 -0.75 -0.94 8.92
C ASP A 98 -0.39 -1.78 7.72
N VAL A 99 -1.20 -2.81 7.44
CA VAL A 99 -1.11 -3.58 6.21
C VAL A 99 -2.08 -2.98 5.20
N LEU A 100 -1.56 -2.53 4.07
CA LEU A 100 -2.32 -1.99 2.95
C LEU A 100 -2.45 -3.06 1.88
N ILE A 101 -3.69 -3.31 1.45
CA ILE A 101 -4.00 -4.30 0.41
C ILE A 101 -4.78 -3.63 -0.72
N GLY A 102 -4.23 -3.71 -1.92
CA GLY A 102 -4.87 -3.32 -3.17
C GLY A 102 -5.61 -4.48 -3.80
N TRP A 103 -6.93 -4.47 -3.73
CA TRP A 103 -7.77 -5.51 -4.30
C TRP A 103 -8.13 -5.23 -5.75
N GLN A 104 -7.69 -6.09 -6.65
CA GLN A 104 -7.98 -5.98 -8.07
C GLN A 104 -9.15 -6.88 -8.44
N LYS A 105 -10.26 -6.26 -8.85
CA LYS A 105 -11.36 -6.98 -9.48
C LYS A 105 -11.01 -7.26 -10.94
N THR A 106 -11.42 -8.42 -11.42
CA THR A 106 -11.31 -8.79 -12.83
C THR A 106 -12.01 -7.74 -13.68
N ASP A 107 -11.35 -7.28 -14.75
CA ASP A 107 -11.86 -6.32 -15.73
C ASP A 107 -12.09 -4.87 -15.22
N GLU A 108 -11.69 -4.53 -14.00
CA GLU A 108 -11.67 -3.15 -13.53
C GLU A 108 -10.24 -2.59 -13.59
N PRO A 109 -9.98 -1.39 -14.15
CA PRO A 109 -8.63 -0.82 -14.16
C PRO A 109 -8.19 -0.29 -12.78
N ALA A 110 -9.14 0.00 -11.90
CA ALA A 110 -8.88 0.47 -10.54
C ALA A 110 -8.85 -0.70 -9.56
N ALA A 111 -7.99 -0.61 -8.55
CA ALA A 111 -8.05 -1.48 -7.37
C ALA A 111 -8.77 -0.76 -6.23
N GLU A 112 -9.32 -1.53 -5.30
CA GLU A 112 -9.92 -1.05 -4.06
C GLU A 112 -8.93 -1.23 -2.91
N LEU A 113 -8.69 -0.17 -2.13
CA LEU A 113 -7.77 -0.16 -1.00
C LEU A 113 -8.47 -0.63 0.28
N ASP A 114 -7.90 -1.63 0.94
CA ASP A 114 -8.13 -1.87 2.37
C ASP A 114 -6.89 -1.49 3.18
N ILE A 115 -7.11 -0.95 4.38
CA ILE A 115 -6.09 -0.72 5.41
C ILE A 115 -6.47 -1.59 6.61
N ILE A 116 -5.52 -2.41 7.06
CA ILE A 116 -5.72 -3.44 8.08
C ILE A 116 -4.73 -3.22 9.22
N GLN A 117 -5.25 -3.24 10.44
CA GLN A 117 -4.47 -3.18 11.67
C GLN A 117 -4.38 -4.56 12.31
N TRP A 118 -3.24 -4.85 12.93
CA TRP A 118 -3.16 -5.91 13.92
C TRP A 118 -3.66 -5.39 15.26
N THR A 119 -4.58 -6.11 15.88
CA THR A 119 -5.15 -5.76 17.19
C THR A 119 -5.13 -6.97 18.12
N GLN A 120 -5.50 -6.77 19.38
CA GLN A 120 -5.69 -7.88 20.33
C GLN A 120 -6.75 -8.90 19.87
N ASN A 121 -7.66 -8.49 18.97
CA ASN A 121 -8.68 -9.34 18.37
C ASN A 121 -8.25 -9.92 17.01
N GLY A 122 -6.98 -9.76 16.62
CA GLY A 122 -6.43 -10.12 15.32
C GLY A 122 -6.54 -9.00 14.28
N PHE A 123 -6.52 -9.38 13.00
CA PHE A 123 -6.58 -8.44 11.88
C PHE A 123 -7.94 -7.72 11.81
N GLN A 124 -7.91 -6.40 11.83
CA GLN A 124 -9.08 -5.54 11.73
C GLN A 124 -8.94 -4.57 10.56
N ARG A 125 -9.89 -4.61 9.63
CA ARG A 125 -10.01 -3.56 8.60
C ARG A 125 -10.48 -2.26 9.25
N VAL A 126 -9.79 -1.16 8.96
CA VAL A 126 -10.07 0.16 9.57
C VAL A 126 -10.61 1.21 8.62
N ILE A 127 -10.49 1.01 7.30
CA ILE A 127 -11.02 1.93 6.28
C ILE A 127 -12.41 1.47 5.78
N PRO A 128 -13.33 2.40 5.44
CA PRO A 128 -14.55 2.04 4.73
C PRO A 128 -14.27 1.48 3.33
N PRO A 129 -15.12 0.57 2.83
CA PRO A 129 -14.99 0.04 1.47
C PRO A 129 -15.20 1.14 0.42
N GLY A 130 -14.68 0.90 -0.80
CA GLY A 130 -14.91 1.76 -1.96
C GLY A 130 -13.86 2.85 -2.21
N THR A 131 -12.76 2.87 -1.46
CA THR A 131 -11.60 3.72 -1.78
C THR A 131 -10.87 3.10 -2.97
N THR A 132 -10.95 3.70 -4.16
CA THR A 132 -10.35 3.15 -5.38
C THR A 132 -9.20 3.99 -5.91
N TYR A 133 -8.27 3.34 -6.62
CA TYR A 133 -7.09 3.99 -7.18
C TYR A 133 -6.55 3.23 -8.38
N SER A 134 -5.70 3.88 -9.18
CA SER A 134 -4.91 3.29 -10.27
C SER A 134 -3.44 3.13 -9.87
N HIS A 135 -2.87 4.13 -9.17
CA HIS A 135 -1.55 4.02 -8.53
C HIS A 135 -1.62 4.49 -7.07
N LEU A 136 -0.91 3.77 -6.19
CA LEU A 136 -0.81 4.03 -4.77
C LEU A 136 0.62 4.40 -4.44
N GLU A 137 0.79 5.50 -3.73
CA GLU A 137 2.07 5.87 -3.13
C GLU A 137 1.86 6.13 -1.64
N ILE A 138 2.83 5.71 -0.83
CA ILE A 138 2.79 5.78 0.62
C ILE A 138 4.12 6.36 1.08
N GLU A 139 4.08 7.50 1.77
CA GLU A 139 5.27 8.23 2.19
C GLU A 139 4.94 9.11 3.40
N ASP A 140 5.88 9.24 4.34
CA ASP A 140 5.83 10.31 5.36
C ASP A 140 6.18 11.63 4.69
N MET A 141 5.16 12.36 4.23
CA MET A 141 5.33 13.53 3.38
C MET A 141 5.65 14.74 4.27
N PRO A 142 6.79 15.43 4.06
CA PRO A 142 7.15 16.58 4.88
C PRO A 142 6.14 17.72 4.73
N THR A 143 5.70 18.24 5.87
CA THR A 143 5.00 19.53 5.96
C THR A 143 5.99 20.66 6.20
N ARG A 144 5.50 21.90 6.41
CA ARG A 144 6.34 23.02 6.88
C ARG A 144 7.04 22.74 8.23
N ASN A 145 6.50 21.83 9.03
CA ASN A 145 7.07 21.43 10.32
C ASN A 145 7.97 20.19 10.21
N GLY A 146 8.21 19.69 9.00
CA GLY A 146 8.92 18.43 8.75
C GLY A 146 7.99 17.22 8.69
N GLN A 147 8.62 16.05 8.79
CA GLN A 147 7.99 14.74 8.85
C GLN A 147 7.51 14.44 10.27
N ASP A 148 6.37 13.75 10.40
CA ASP A 148 5.79 13.44 11.70
C ASP A 148 5.88 11.95 12.08
N GLY A 149 6.40 11.09 11.20
CA GLY A 149 6.52 9.65 11.40
C GLY A 149 5.28 8.86 10.98
N LEU A 150 4.24 9.52 10.47
CA LEU A 150 3.07 8.88 9.84
C LEU A 150 3.13 9.07 8.34
N CYS A 151 2.76 8.04 7.60
CA CYS A 151 2.69 8.12 6.15
C CYS A 151 1.34 8.70 5.69
N GLU A 152 1.42 9.73 4.85
CA GLU A 152 0.35 10.08 3.94
C GLU A 152 0.24 9.06 2.80
N ILE A 153 -0.95 9.02 2.20
CA ILE A 153 -1.26 8.20 1.04
C ILE A 153 -1.58 9.13 -0.12
N ALA A 154 -0.92 8.93 -1.26
CA ALA A 154 -1.35 9.54 -2.51
C ALA A 154 -2.02 8.50 -3.41
N LEU A 155 -3.22 8.85 -3.87
CA LEU A 155 -3.99 8.04 -4.80
C LEU A 155 -4.03 8.74 -6.15
N TRP A 156 -3.56 8.05 -7.17
CA TRP A 156 -3.69 8.47 -8.57
C TRP A 156 -4.86 7.71 -9.18
N VAL A 157 -5.90 8.41 -9.60
CA VAL A 157 -7.09 7.81 -10.22
C VAL A 157 -7.07 8.17 -11.69
N GLN A 158 -6.98 7.16 -12.56
CA GLN A 158 -6.98 7.36 -14.01
C GLN A 158 -8.33 7.93 -14.46
N GLU A 159 -8.30 9.02 -15.21
CA GLU A 159 -9.49 9.61 -15.83
C GLU A 159 -9.55 9.29 -17.33
N GLN A 160 -8.50 9.64 -18.07
CA GLN A 160 -8.43 9.42 -19.51
C GLN A 160 -6.97 9.24 -19.95
N GLY A 161 -6.68 8.17 -20.69
CA GLY A 161 -5.32 7.92 -21.19
C GLY A 161 -4.31 7.90 -20.04
N GLN A 162 -3.31 8.79 -20.09
CA GLN A 162 -2.30 8.94 -19.03
C GLN A 162 -2.59 10.13 -18.09
N ALA A 163 -3.80 10.69 -18.13
CA ALA A 163 -4.25 11.69 -17.19
C ALA A 163 -4.82 11.03 -15.93
N PHE A 164 -4.28 11.43 -14.79
CA PHE A 164 -4.63 10.98 -13.46
C PHE A 164 -5.05 12.16 -12.58
N ARG A 165 -6.20 12.03 -11.94
CA ARG A 165 -6.55 12.88 -10.80
C ARG A 165 -5.77 12.38 -9.59
N VAL A 166 -4.94 13.25 -9.03
CA VAL A 166 -4.06 12.92 -7.90
C VAL A 166 -4.52 13.67 -6.66
N GLU A 167 -4.70 12.95 -5.55
CA GLU A 167 -5.00 13.52 -4.24
C GLU A 167 -4.13 12.88 -3.17
N THR A 168 -3.69 13.69 -2.22
CA THR A 168 -2.96 13.27 -1.02
C THR A 168 -3.91 13.20 0.17
N TYR A 169 -3.76 12.16 0.99
CA TYR A 169 -4.64 11.85 2.10
C TYR A 169 -3.84 11.61 3.37
N ARG A 170 -4.38 12.06 4.50
CA ARG A 170 -3.93 11.67 5.83
C ARG A 170 -4.99 10.79 6.47
N TRP A 171 -4.54 9.93 7.39
CA TRP A 171 -5.46 9.18 8.22
C TRP A 171 -6.12 10.08 9.28
N GLU A 172 -7.45 10.05 9.32
CA GLU A 172 -8.23 10.38 10.50
C GLU A 172 -8.90 9.10 11.02
N PRO A 173 -9.32 9.03 12.30
CA PRO A 173 -9.98 7.84 12.82
C PRO A 173 -11.06 7.29 11.88
N HIS A 174 -10.78 6.11 11.32
CA HIS A 174 -11.64 5.33 10.41
C HIS A 174 -11.78 5.86 8.98
N ARG A 175 -10.98 6.81 8.51
CA ARG A 175 -11.07 7.30 7.12
C ARG A 175 -9.81 8.00 6.63
N LEU A 176 -9.66 8.04 5.31
CA LEU A 176 -8.73 8.93 4.64
C LEU A 176 -9.38 10.29 4.40
N VAL A 177 -8.69 11.37 4.78
CA VAL A 177 -9.14 12.74 4.56
C VAL A 177 -8.13 13.45 3.67
N PRO A 178 -8.58 14.15 2.60
CA PRO A 178 -7.69 14.92 1.74
C PRO A 178 -6.89 15.93 2.55
N THR A 179 -5.60 16.05 2.26
CA THR A 179 -4.70 16.98 2.93
C THR A 179 -3.90 17.81 1.93
N THR A 180 -3.73 19.11 2.23
CA THR A 180 -3.15 20.09 1.29
C THR A 180 -1.84 20.70 1.79
N ASP A 181 -1.52 20.52 3.07
CA ASP A 181 -0.29 21.00 3.72
C ASP A 181 0.99 20.36 3.19
N VAL A 182 0.89 19.15 2.63
CA VAL A 182 1.99 18.40 1.98
C VAL A 182 2.10 18.68 0.47
N HIS A 183 1.19 19.45 -0.14
CA HIS A 183 1.17 19.62 -1.58
C HIS A 183 2.46 20.23 -2.14
N ALA A 184 3.04 21.21 -1.42
CA ALA A 184 4.28 21.87 -1.84
C ALA A 184 5.44 20.88 -2.03
N TYR A 185 5.41 19.75 -1.32
CA TYR A 185 6.33 18.64 -1.50
C TYR A 185 5.85 17.70 -2.61
N TYR A 186 4.70 17.07 -2.42
CA TYR A 186 4.29 15.93 -3.24
C TYR A 186 3.94 16.33 -4.68
N PHE A 187 3.33 17.50 -4.89
CA PHE A 187 2.95 17.96 -6.23
C PHE A 187 4.14 18.37 -7.11
N GLN A 188 5.36 18.47 -6.57
CA GLN A 188 6.56 18.57 -7.40
C GLN A 188 6.77 17.29 -8.23
N LYS A 189 6.49 16.13 -7.64
CA LYS A 189 6.56 14.84 -8.33
C LYS A 189 5.46 14.74 -9.40
N VAL A 190 4.24 15.17 -9.06
CA VAL A 190 3.10 15.20 -10.00
C VAL A 190 3.37 16.15 -11.16
N ALA A 191 3.94 17.33 -10.90
CA ALA A 191 4.32 18.28 -11.94
C ALA A 191 5.35 17.67 -12.90
N ARG A 192 6.42 17.06 -12.38
CA ARG A 192 7.44 16.37 -13.21
C ARG A 192 6.84 15.30 -14.12
N TYR A 193 5.90 14.50 -13.60
CA TYR A 193 5.19 13.50 -14.40
C TYR A 193 4.48 14.16 -15.61
N TYR A 194 3.76 15.26 -15.39
CA TYR A 194 3.08 15.96 -16.49
C TYR A 194 4.03 16.79 -17.38
N GLU A 195 5.19 17.24 -16.87
CA GLU A 195 6.25 17.85 -17.68
C GLU A 195 6.82 16.86 -18.70
N ASP A 196 7.00 15.60 -18.30
CA ASP A 196 7.43 14.54 -19.20
C ASP A 196 6.32 14.20 -20.22
N LEU A 197 5.07 14.04 -19.77
CA LEU A 197 3.94 13.77 -20.68
C LEU A 197 3.68 14.87 -21.70
N THR A 198 3.76 16.14 -21.29
CA THR A 198 3.56 17.28 -22.21
C THR A 198 4.70 17.42 -23.21
N ARG A 199 5.90 16.94 -22.89
CA ARG A 199 7.03 16.87 -23.82
C ARG A 199 6.84 15.76 -24.85
N ASP A 200 6.37 14.60 -24.40
CA ASP A 200 6.17 13.42 -25.25
C ASP A 200 4.91 13.54 -26.13
N GLN A 201 3.86 14.17 -25.60
CA GLN A 201 2.56 14.36 -26.24
C GLN A 201 2.15 15.84 -26.23
N PRO A 202 2.88 16.72 -26.94
CA PRO A 202 2.68 18.17 -26.87
C PRO A 202 1.33 18.64 -27.41
N ASN A 203 0.65 17.81 -28.19
CA ASN A 203 -0.64 18.14 -28.82
C ASN A 203 -1.84 17.77 -27.94
N GLU A 204 -1.65 17.16 -26.77
CA GLU A 204 -2.73 16.79 -25.84
C GLU A 204 -2.96 17.93 -24.84
N PRO A 205 -4.02 18.76 -24.99
CA PRO A 205 -4.24 19.92 -24.13
C PRO A 205 -4.55 19.53 -22.69
N LEU A 206 -5.11 18.32 -22.48
CA LEU A 206 -5.45 17.82 -21.16
C LEU A 206 -4.20 17.76 -20.26
N TYR A 207 -3.08 17.24 -20.76
CA TYR A 207 -1.86 17.12 -19.96
C TYR A 207 -1.27 18.48 -19.55
N ARG A 208 -1.45 19.52 -20.37
CA ARG A 208 -1.03 20.89 -20.00
C ARG A 208 -1.88 21.45 -18.86
N SER A 209 -3.20 21.25 -18.93
CA SER A 209 -4.11 21.65 -17.84
C SER A 209 -3.73 20.97 -16.52
N TYR A 210 -3.38 19.69 -16.57
CA TYR A 210 -2.94 18.93 -15.40
C TYR A 210 -1.57 19.38 -14.89
N LEU A 211 -0.63 19.73 -15.79
CA LEU A 211 0.65 20.33 -15.42
C LEU A 211 0.46 21.66 -14.68
N GLU A 212 -0.36 22.56 -15.21
CA GLU A 212 -0.65 23.86 -14.59
C GLU A 212 -1.29 23.70 -13.20
N ASP A 213 -2.22 22.77 -13.04
CA ASP A 213 -2.81 22.47 -11.73
C ASP A 213 -1.77 21.92 -10.75
N ALA A 214 -0.93 20.99 -11.20
CA ALA A 214 0.11 20.41 -10.35
C ALA A 214 1.14 21.46 -9.92
N GLN A 215 1.58 22.33 -10.83
CA GLN A 215 2.47 23.44 -10.52
C GLN A 215 1.82 24.41 -9.52
N ARG A 216 0.54 24.76 -9.70
CA ARG A 216 -0.20 25.60 -8.76
C ARG A 216 -0.27 24.98 -7.36
N ARG A 217 -0.56 23.68 -7.25
CA ARG A 217 -0.60 22.95 -5.98
C ARG A 217 0.77 22.83 -5.33
N ALA A 218 1.84 22.71 -6.12
CA ALA A 218 3.21 22.73 -5.64
C ALA A 218 3.66 24.12 -5.13
N GLY A 219 2.86 25.17 -5.32
CA GLY A 219 3.19 26.55 -4.96
C GLY A 219 3.92 27.31 -6.07
N GLY A 220 3.94 26.78 -7.29
CA GLY A 220 4.42 27.45 -8.50
C GLY A 220 3.36 28.39 -9.06
N SER A 221 3.80 29.61 -9.39
CA SER A 221 3.05 30.60 -10.17
C SER A 221 3.86 30.99 -11.39
#